data_AF-A0A7V0VZP4-F1
#
_entry.id   AF-A0A7V0VZP4-F1
#
_cell.length_a   1.000
_cell.length_b   1.000
_cell.length_c   1.000
_cell.angle_alpha   90.00
_cell.angle_beta   90.00
_cell.angle_gamma   90.00
#
_symmetry.space_group_name_H-M   'P 1'
#
loop_
_entity.id
_entity.type
_entity.pdbx_description
1 polymer ?
#
loop_
_entity_poly.entity_id
_entity_poly.type
_entity_poly.pdbx_seq_one_letter_code
_entity_poly.pdbx_strand_id
1 'polypeptide(L)'
;PLYVDRTGIHKTIVGDLPPQCAALNMTNINVQGLAVQAAITGDPEHIVHACALDPLTSAVLTLKEIRDMASEMLEAQKQWLPQFEGKTIRPTPTINIPKDVKRADVPVDPALAIMARFKELSK
;
A
#
# COMPACT_ATOMS: atom_id res chain seq x y z
N PRO A 1 9.63 22.49 15.25
CA PRO A 1 9.91 23.93 15.41
C PRO A 1 11.24 24.29 14.73
N LEU A 2 11.32 25.50 14.18
CA LEU A 2 12.49 26.00 13.45
C LEU A 2 12.70 27.46 13.86
N TYR A 3 13.96 27.90 13.96
CA TYR A 3 14.29 29.32 13.96
C TYR A 3 15.07 29.67 12.69
N VAL A 4 14.94 30.91 12.23
CA VAL A 4 15.57 31.38 10.99
C VAL A 4 16.42 32.60 11.32
N ASP A 5 17.68 32.58 10.86
CA ASP A 5 18.60 33.72 10.98
C ASP A 5 19.39 33.94 9.68
N ARG A 6 20.37 34.86 9.70
CA ARG A 6 21.21 35.19 8.53
C ARG A 6 22.01 33.98 8.01
N THR A 7 22.23 32.95 8.83
CA THR A 7 22.98 31.75 8.48
C THR A 7 22.10 30.61 7.99
N GLY A 8 20.77 30.71 8.11
CA GLY A 8 19.82 29.79 7.49
C GLY A 8 18.70 29.33 8.42
N ILE A 9 18.24 28.10 8.18
CA ILE A 9 17.14 27.46 8.92
C ILE A 9 17.73 26.46 9.90
N HIS A 10 17.35 26.58 11.18
CA HIS A 10 17.89 25.77 12.26
C HIS A 10 16.79 24.98 12.94
N LYS A 11 16.91 23.64 12.93
CA LYS A 11 15.92 22.74 13.53
C LYS A 11 16.02 22.72 15.05
N THR A 12 14.88 22.76 15.71
CA THR A 12 14.76 22.44 17.14
C THR A 12 14.38 20.97 17.30
N ILE A 13 15.08 20.26 18.18
CA ILE A 13 14.80 18.85 18.48
C ILE A 13 13.57 18.77 19.39
N VAL A 14 12.54 18.04 18.94
CA VAL A 14 11.30 17.81 19.72
C VAL A 14 11.45 16.62 20.66
N GLY A 15 12.27 15.63 20.29
CA GLY A 15 12.38 14.35 20.99
C GLY A 15 11.40 13.30 20.43
N ASP A 16 11.18 12.24 21.19
CA ASP A 16 10.31 11.14 20.78
C ASP A 16 8.84 11.55 20.84
N LEU A 17 8.10 11.25 19.76
CA LEU A 17 6.66 11.40 19.76
C LEU A 17 6.00 10.29 20.58
N PRO A 18 4.84 10.54 21.20
CA PRO A 18 4.01 9.48 21.75
C PRO A 18 3.82 8.35 20.71
N PRO A 19 3.94 7.07 21.09
CA PRO A 19 3.99 5.96 20.14
C PRO A 19 2.83 5.93 19.13
N GLN A 20 1.61 6.27 19.57
CA GLN A 20 0.43 6.34 18.71
C GLN A 20 0.53 7.44 17.64
N CYS A 21 1.12 8.58 17.96
CA CYS A 21 1.32 9.68 17.01
C CYS A 21 2.45 9.35 16.03
N ALA A 22 3.53 8.73 16.53
CA ALA A 22 4.60 8.22 15.68
C ALA A 22 4.07 7.20 14.67
N ALA A 23 3.24 6.25 15.12
CA ALA A 23 2.63 5.24 14.27
C ALA A 23 1.75 5.85 13.17
N LEU A 24 0.89 6.81 13.51
CA LEU A 24 0.07 7.53 12.53
C LEU A 24 0.91 8.30 11.50
N ASN A 25 2.00 8.94 11.94
CA ASN A 25 2.89 9.63 11.01
C ASN A 25 3.61 8.64 10.09
N MET A 26 4.05 7.50 10.61
CA MET A 26 4.73 6.48 9.81
C MET A 26 3.84 5.93 8.70
N THR A 27 2.55 5.66 8.96
CA THR A 27 1.65 5.17 7.90
C THR A 27 1.51 6.17 6.75
N ASN A 28 1.49 7.47 7.05
CA ASN A 28 1.39 8.53 6.03
C ASN A 28 2.72 8.79 5.30
N ILE A 29 3.84 8.83 6.02
CA ILE A 29 5.16 9.09 5.43
C ILE A 29 5.58 7.92 4.52
N ASN A 30 5.20 6.69 4.84
CA ASN A 30 5.52 5.53 4.00
C ASN A 30 4.92 5.64 2.58
N VAL A 31 3.72 6.22 2.45
CA VAL A 31 3.10 6.51 1.14
C VAL A 31 3.98 7.46 0.33
N GLN A 32 4.43 8.55 0.97
CA GLN A 32 5.30 9.55 0.34
C GLN A 32 6.67 8.95 -0.02
N GLY A 33 7.21 8.11 0.85
CA GLY A 33 8.46 7.39 0.61
C GLY A 33 8.38 6.52 -0.65
N LEU A 34 7.29 5.77 -0.83
CA LEU A 34 7.05 4.98 -2.04
C LEU A 34 6.85 5.85 -3.28
N ALA A 35 6.16 6.97 -3.16
CA ALA A 35 6.02 7.93 -4.27
C ALA A 35 7.38 8.50 -4.71
N VAL A 36 8.26 8.80 -3.75
CA VAL A 36 9.65 9.22 -4.04
C VAL A 36 10.45 8.09 -4.69
N GLN A 37 10.31 6.85 -4.21
CA GLN A 37 10.96 5.70 -4.85
C GLN A 37 10.47 5.51 -6.28
N ALA A 38 9.16 5.65 -6.53
CA ALA A 38 8.60 5.63 -7.88
C ALA A 38 9.22 6.75 -8.74
N ALA A 39 9.32 7.97 -8.22
CA ALA A 39 9.87 9.11 -8.94
C ALA A 39 11.36 8.94 -9.29
N ILE A 40 12.16 8.35 -8.40
CA ILE A 40 13.60 8.15 -8.62
C ILE A 40 13.88 6.95 -9.53
N THR A 41 13.21 5.82 -9.29
CA THR A 41 13.46 4.56 -10.02
C THR A 41 12.70 4.49 -11.35
N GLY A 42 11.62 5.24 -11.47
CA GLY A 42 10.67 5.12 -12.58
C GLY A 42 9.99 3.76 -12.62
N ASP A 43 9.89 3.02 -11.50
CA ASP A 43 9.18 1.74 -11.43
C ASP A 43 7.67 1.99 -11.19
N PRO A 44 6.79 1.64 -12.15
CA PRO A 44 5.35 1.85 -12.02
C PRO A 44 4.71 1.10 -10.85
N GLU A 45 5.28 -0.01 -10.37
CA GLU A 45 4.67 -0.77 -9.27
C GLU A 45 4.78 -0.01 -7.94
N HIS A 46 5.80 0.84 -7.76
CA HIS A 46 5.89 1.72 -6.58
C HIS A 46 4.74 2.74 -6.53
N ILE A 47 4.19 3.16 -7.69
CA ILE A 47 2.99 4.00 -7.73
C ILE A 47 1.81 3.24 -7.12
N VAL A 48 1.59 1.99 -7.54
CA VAL A 48 0.49 1.16 -7.03
C VAL A 48 0.67 0.90 -5.54
N HIS A 49 1.89 0.59 -5.08
CA HIS A 49 2.16 0.39 -3.66
C HIS A 49 1.87 1.65 -2.83
N ALA A 50 2.24 2.83 -3.33
CA ALA A 50 1.93 4.09 -2.66
C ALA A 50 0.42 4.30 -2.54
N CYS A 51 -0.32 4.18 -3.65
CA CYS A 51 -1.78 4.30 -3.64
C CYS A 51 -2.46 3.23 -2.77
N ALA A 52 -1.93 2.01 -2.72
CA ALA A 52 -2.48 0.93 -1.90
C ALA A 52 -2.28 1.15 -0.39
N LEU A 53 -1.25 1.89 0.01
CA LEU A 53 -1.00 2.25 1.41
C LEU A 53 -1.63 3.57 1.83
N ASP A 54 -2.15 4.36 0.89
CA ASP A 54 -2.86 5.59 1.20
C ASP A 54 -4.14 5.27 2.00
N PRO A 55 -4.33 5.84 3.21
CA PRO A 55 -5.45 5.48 4.09
C PRO A 55 -6.83 5.73 3.50
N LEU A 56 -6.99 6.77 2.68
CA LEU A 56 -8.26 7.06 2.02
C LEU A 56 -8.50 6.09 0.88
N THR A 57 -7.51 5.94 0.00
CA THR A 57 -7.59 5.06 -1.17
C THR A 57 -7.90 3.63 -0.78
N SER A 58 -7.17 3.09 0.22
CA SER A 58 -7.37 1.73 0.74
C SER A 58 -8.70 1.53 1.47
N ALA A 59 -9.31 2.59 2.00
CA ALA A 59 -10.62 2.51 2.67
C ALA A 59 -11.79 2.41 1.69
N VAL A 60 -11.64 2.93 0.46
CA VAL A 60 -12.75 3.08 -0.49
C VAL A 60 -12.59 2.26 -1.76
N LEU A 61 -11.38 1.79 -2.09
CA LEU A 61 -11.09 1.01 -3.30
C LEU A 61 -10.48 -0.35 -2.97
N THR A 62 -10.81 -1.35 -3.80
CA THR A 62 -10.11 -2.64 -3.85
C THR A 62 -8.76 -2.49 -4.54
N LEU A 63 -7.82 -3.44 -4.29
CA LEU A 63 -6.50 -3.43 -4.95
C LEU A 63 -6.57 -3.42 -6.50
N LYS A 64 -7.64 -3.96 -7.07
CA LYS A 64 -7.87 -3.90 -8.51
C LYS A 64 -8.21 -2.48 -8.95
N GLU A 65 -9.20 -1.87 -8.31
CA GLU A 65 -9.63 -0.49 -8.61
C GLU A 65 -8.50 0.51 -8.41
N ILE A 66 -7.67 0.32 -7.38
CA ILE A 66 -6.47 1.13 -7.13
C ILE A 66 -5.50 1.06 -8.30
N ARG A 67 -5.27 -0.15 -8.83
CA ARG A 67 -4.35 -0.37 -9.95
C ARG A 67 -4.89 0.24 -11.25
N ASP A 68 -6.19 0.11 -11.49
CA ASP A 68 -6.85 0.68 -12.66
C ASP A 68 -6.79 2.23 -12.60
N MET A 69 -7.18 2.81 -11.45
CA MET A 69 -7.09 4.26 -11.19
C MET A 69 -5.66 4.78 -11.35
N ALA A 70 -4.65 4.11 -10.76
CA ALA A 70 -3.26 4.52 -10.88
C ALA A 70 -2.75 4.45 -12.33
N SER A 71 -3.24 3.47 -13.11
CA SER A 71 -2.89 3.34 -14.54
C SER A 71 -3.46 4.49 -15.36
N GLU A 72 -4.72 4.86 -15.13
CA GLU A 72 -5.36 6.01 -15.76
C GLU A 72 -4.65 7.32 -15.41
N MET A 73 -4.30 7.51 -14.13
CA MET A 73 -3.57 8.68 -13.67
C MET A 73 -2.17 8.77 -14.29
N LEU A 74 -1.43 7.66 -14.36
CA LEU A 74 -0.10 7.63 -14.96
C LEU A 74 -0.14 8.01 -16.44
N GLU A 75 -1.11 7.47 -17.18
CA GLU A 75 -1.27 7.81 -18.60
C GLU A 75 -1.66 9.29 -18.79
N ALA A 76 -2.61 9.79 -17.99
CA ALA A 76 -3.03 11.19 -18.04
C ALA A 76 -1.89 12.18 -17.73
N GLN A 77 -0.96 11.80 -16.84
CA GLN A 77 0.15 12.65 -16.39
C GLN A 77 1.49 12.35 -17.06
N LYS A 78 1.52 11.41 -18.01
CA LYS A 78 2.75 10.92 -18.66
C LYS A 78 3.63 12.02 -19.23
N GLN A 79 3.03 13.09 -19.76
CA GLN A 79 3.75 14.25 -20.32
C GLN A 79 4.67 14.94 -19.29
N TRP A 80 4.35 14.84 -18.00
CA TRP A 80 5.11 15.45 -16.89
C TRP A 80 6.05 14.46 -16.19
N LEU A 81 6.00 13.18 -16.57
CA LEU A 81 6.62 12.07 -15.87
C LEU A 81 7.56 11.27 -16.79
N PRO A 82 8.61 11.90 -17.37
CA PRO A 82 9.47 11.29 -18.38
C PRO A 82 10.18 10.01 -17.91
N GLN A 83 10.43 9.85 -16.62
CA GLN A 83 11.02 8.64 -16.04
C GLN A 83 10.16 7.37 -16.19
N PHE A 84 8.88 7.53 -16.52
CA PHE A 84 7.93 6.45 -16.81
C PHE A 84 7.65 6.30 -18.32
N GLU A 85 8.40 6.98 -19.19
CA GLU A 85 8.21 6.84 -20.64
C GLU A 85 8.36 5.37 -21.09
N GLY A 86 7.39 4.91 -21.89
CA GLY A 86 7.32 3.52 -22.35
C GLY A 86 6.97 2.48 -21.28
N LYS A 87 6.74 2.89 -20.03
CA LYS A 87 6.40 2.00 -18.92
C LYS A 87 4.91 2.07 -18.62
N THR A 88 4.36 0.94 -18.18
CA THR A 88 2.98 0.82 -17.77
C THR A 88 2.89 0.00 -16.49
N ILE A 89 1.85 0.24 -15.72
CA ILE A 89 1.54 -0.57 -14.54
C ILE A 89 1.11 -1.95 -15.01
N ARG A 90 1.61 -3.01 -14.36
CA ARG A 90 1.30 -4.38 -14.78
C ARG A 90 -0.17 -4.68 -14.49
N PRO A 91 -0.96 -5.22 -15.43
CA PRO A 91 -2.32 -5.66 -15.13
C PRO A 91 -2.28 -6.87 -14.18
N THR A 92 -3.13 -6.87 -13.15
CA THR A 92 -3.29 -8.02 -12.25
C THR A 92 -4.69 -8.60 -12.43
N PRO A 93 -4.84 -9.89 -12.79
CA PRO A 93 -6.15 -10.46 -13.05
C PRO A 93 -6.94 -10.63 -11.75
N THR A 94 -8.26 -10.45 -11.84
CA THR A 94 -9.17 -10.87 -10.77
C THR A 94 -9.28 -12.39 -10.76
N ILE A 95 -8.89 -13.01 -9.66
CA ILE A 95 -9.03 -14.46 -9.48
C ILE A 95 -10.50 -14.75 -9.18
N ASN A 96 -11.19 -15.34 -10.16
CA ASN A 96 -12.53 -15.87 -9.95
C ASN A 96 -12.44 -17.35 -9.57
N ILE A 97 -12.98 -17.72 -8.41
CA ILE A 97 -12.99 -19.10 -7.93
C ILE A 97 -14.31 -19.75 -8.38
N PRO A 98 -14.28 -20.74 -9.30
CA PRO A 98 -15.47 -21.43 -9.76
C PRO A 98 -16.19 -22.16 -8.63
N LYS A 99 -17.52 -22.31 -8.74
CA LYS A 99 -18.34 -22.99 -7.71
C LYS A 99 -18.00 -24.47 -7.55
N ASP A 100 -17.51 -25.09 -8.61
CA ASP A 100 -17.16 -26.50 -8.72
C ASP A 100 -15.70 -26.81 -8.35
N VAL A 101 -14.96 -25.82 -7.81
CA VAL A 101 -13.57 -26.03 -7.41
C VAL A 101 -13.46 -27.09 -6.31
N LYS A 102 -12.72 -28.16 -6.59
CA LYS A 102 -12.32 -29.13 -5.55
C LYS A 102 -11.15 -28.54 -4.77
N ARG A 103 -11.38 -28.22 -3.49
CA ARG A 103 -10.32 -27.75 -2.59
C ARG A 103 -9.32 -28.88 -2.35
N ALA A 104 -8.03 -28.53 -2.28
CA ALA A 104 -7.00 -29.47 -1.88
C ALA A 104 -7.26 -29.98 -0.45
N ASP A 105 -6.95 -31.25 -0.20
CA ASP A 105 -6.96 -31.81 1.15
C ASP A 105 -5.78 -31.22 1.92
N VAL A 106 -6.08 -30.42 2.95
CA VAL A 106 -5.07 -29.75 3.77
C VAL A 106 -4.92 -30.56 5.06
N PRO A 107 -3.72 -31.10 5.35
CA PRO A 107 -3.47 -31.81 6.61
C PRO A 107 -3.87 -30.96 7.81
N VAL A 108 -4.50 -31.57 8.81
CA VAL A 108 -4.98 -30.85 9.99
C VAL A 108 -3.80 -30.32 10.78
N ASP A 109 -3.58 -29.01 10.70
CA ASP A 109 -2.66 -28.29 11.57
C ASP A 109 -3.34 -27.90 12.90
N PRO A 110 -2.61 -27.41 13.91
CA PRO A 110 -3.20 -27.01 15.18
C PRO A 110 -4.29 -25.94 15.05
N ALA A 111 -4.19 -25.01 14.08
CA ALA A 111 -5.20 -23.98 13.87
C ALA A 111 -6.49 -24.57 13.29
N LEU A 112 -6.37 -25.50 12.34
CA LEU A 112 -7.48 -26.22 11.73
C LEU A 112 -8.17 -27.15 12.75
N ALA A 113 -7.40 -27.78 13.65
CA ALA A 113 -7.91 -28.60 14.74
C ALA A 113 -8.73 -27.77 15.75
N ILE A 114 -8.25 -26.59 16.11
CA ILE A 114 -8.97 -25.65 16.98
C ILE A 114 -10.29 -25.22 16.31
N MET A 115 -10.25 -24.87 15.02
CA MET A 115 -11.45 -24.48 14.26
C MET A 115 -12.48 -25.62 14.18
N ALA A 116 -12.04 -26.86 13.95
CA ALA A 116 -12.92 -28.03 13.93
C ALA A 116 -13.61 -28.23 15.29
N ARG A 117 -12.88 -28.04 16.38
CA ARG A 117 -13.42 -28.16 17.75
C ARG A 117 -14.42 -27.05 18.09
N PHE A 118 -14.19 -25.81 17.64
CA PHE A 118 -15.18 -24.74 17.79
C PHE A 118 -16.49 -25.03 17.04
N LYS A 119 -16.42 -25.67 15.87
CA LYS A 119 -17.60 -26.12 15.11
C LYS A 119 -18.40 -27.22 15.82
N GLU A 120 -17.73 -28.11 16.55
CA GLU A 120 -18.40 -29.12 17.38
C GLU A 120 -19.09 -28.51 18.59
N LEU A 121 -18.44 -27.56 19.25
CA LEU A 121 -18.98 -26.88 20.43
C LEU A 121 -20.14 -25.90 20.13
N SER A 122 -20.29 -25.47 18.88
CA SER A 122 -21.38 -24.58 18.45
C SER A 122 -22.67 -25.31 18.02
N LYS A 123 -22.70 -26.64 18.12
CA LYS A 123 -23.89 -27.47 17.89
C LYS A 123 -24.57 -27.81 19.20
#